data_AF-A0A840FSY2-F1
#
_entry.id   AF-A0A840FSY2-F1
#
_cell.length_a   1.000
_cell.length_b   1.000
_cell.length_c   1.000
_cell.angle_alpha   90.00
_cell.angle_beta   90.00
_cell.angle_gamma   90.00
#
_symmetry.space_group_name_H-M   'P 1'
#
loop_
_entity.id
_entity.type
_entity.pdbx_description
1 polymer ?
#
loop_
_entity_poly.entity_id
_entity_poly.type
_entity_poly.pdbx_seq_one_letter_code
_entity_poly.pdbx_strand_id
1 'polypeptide(L)'
;MQITILARLRVWVSTVRFVMARQADSLRLSFSTRKARRRLLRSGPIRVLLDTSVLASAVLHESRWVSTGPQPWGKFMVDTGYAARVPVLRRPPKGAKEQEIRDFEDASFLTGIAHLARLGLITLHSSGELEMEQWRKPAGMMSGYSIFSRTAFEGIEISLLDRLPDMVMGPAWMKLPSLEEQQRDRLKNVDDTLYRGLLKRLGQKSSQDAWHIRTAETFGVYCLLTTDYSLLRSMAAQGRQEPIASLRTKVLSPTQLGKLLGLVPLAPRHISHQDASFPVRADLYMPNNKRRPSRTRQKSS
;
A
#
# COMPACT_ATOMS: atom_id res chain seq x y z
N MET A 1 -18.59 20.96 -41.68
CA MET A 1 -18.99 19.52 -41.61
C MET A 1 -17.80 18.57 -41.41
N GLN A 2 -16.67 18.72 -42.12
CA GLN A 2 -15.50 17.82 -41.98
C GLN A 2 -14.82 17.84 -40.60
N ILE A 3 -14.75 19.01 -39.93
CA ILE A 3 -14.13 19.17 -38.60
C ILE A 3 -14.86 18.32 -37.54
N THR A 4 -16.19 18.22 -37.64
CA THR A 4 -17.02 17.46 -36.69
C THR A 4 -16.81 15.95 -36.82
N ILE A 5 -16.55 15.45 -38.03
CA ILE A 5 -16.29 14.02 -38.27
C ILE A 5 -14.93 13.62 -37.69
N LEU A 6 -13.89 14.43 -37.91
CA LEU A 6 -12.55 14.18 -37.36
C LEU A 6 -12.54 14.24 -35.83
N ALA A 7 -13.29 15.18 -35.22
CA ALA A 7 -13.43 15.26 -33.77
C ALA A 7 -14.12 14.01 -33.20
N ARG A 8 -15.23 13.56 -33.81
CA ARG A 8 -15.93 12.32 -33.41
C ARG A 8 -15.05 11.08 -33.55
N LEU A 9 -14.29 10.98 -34.65
CA LEU A 9 -13.36 9.88 -34.85
C LEU A 9 -12.26 9.85 -33.78
N ARG A 10 -11.68 11.01 -33.41
CA ARG A 10 -10.69 11.10 -32.33
C ARG A 10 -11.25 10.64 -30.98
N VAL A 11 -12.46 11.09 -30.62
CA VAL A 11 -13.13 10.68 -29.39
C VAL A 11 -13.38 9.17 -29.39
N TRP A 12 -13.89 8.63 -30.49
CA TRP A 12 -14.12 7.19 -30.63
C TRP A 12 -12.84 6.38 -30.49
N VAL A 13 -11.76 6.74 -31.21
CA VAL A 13 -10.46 6.08 -31.10
C VAL A 13 -9.91 6.13 -29.68
N SER A 14 -10.05 7.27 -28.99
CA SER A 14 -9.61 7.40 -27.60
C SER A 14 -10.39 6.50 -26.63
N THR A 15 -11.71 6.38 -26.85
CA THR A 15 -12.60 5.53 -26.05
C THR A 15 -12.26 4.07 -26.25
N VAL A 16 -12.09 3.62 -27.50
CA VAL A 16 -11.70 2.25 -27.82
C VAL A 16 -10.34 1.92 -27.21
N ARG A 17 -9.34 2.80 -27.35
CA ARG A 17 -8.01 2.59 -26.73
C ARG A 17 -8.10 2.46 -25.22
N PHE A 18 -8.92 3.29 -24.57
CA PHE A 18 -9.12 3.24 -23.13
C PHE A 18 -9.75 1.92 -22.68
N VAL A 19 -10.83 1.47 -23.33
CA VAL A 19 -11.49 0.19 -23.04
C VAL A 19 -10.53 -0.99 -23.25
N MET A 20 -9.79 -1.00 -24.36
CA MET A 20 -8.82 -2.06 -24.65
C MET A 20 -7.67 -2.07 -23.64
N ALA A 21 -7.20 -0.90 -23.20
CA ALA A 21 -6.18 -0.81 -22.15
C ALA A 21 -6.68 -1.40 -20.82
N ARG A 22 -7.94 -1.17 -20.44
CA ARG A 22 -8.56 -1.78 -19.24
C ARG A 22 -8.57 -3.30 -19.32
N GLN A 23 -8.98 -3.86 -20.46
CA GLN A 23 -9.01 -5.31 -20.67
C GLN A 23 -7.59 -5.90 -20.63
N ALA A 24 -6.62 -5.23 -21.28
CA ALA A 24 -5.23 -5.65 -21.27
C ALA A 24 -4.63 -5.66 -19.85
N ASP A 25 -4.91 -4.64 -19.03
CA ASP A 25 -4.48 -4.57 -17.64
C ASP A 25 -5.06 -5.72 -16.81
N SER A 26 -6.36 -6.02 -16.97
CA SER A 26 -7.02 -7.15 -16.32
C SER A 26 -6.42 -8.50 -16.71
N LEU A 27 -6.14 -8.71 -18.00
CA LEU A 27 -5.50 -9.93 -18.49
C LEU A 27 -4.09 -10.08 -17.89
N ARG A 28 -3.25 -9.03 -17.95
CA ARG A 28 -1.90 -9.05 -17.36
C ARG A 28 -1.94 -9.42 -15.89
N LEU A 29 -2.86 -8.84 -15.13
CA LEU A 29 -3.03 -9.14 -13.71
C LEU A 29 -3.41 -10.60 -13.48
N SER A 30 -4.39 -11.11 -14.23
CA SER A 30 -4.81 -12.51 -14.15
C SER A 30 -3.67 -13.48 -14.49
N PHE A 31 -2.88 -13.19 -15.53
CA PHE A 31 -1.70 -13.97 -15.87
C PHE A 31 -0.61 -13.89 -14.79
N SER A 32 -0.35 -12.70 -14.24
CA SER A 32 0.69 -12.48 -13.22
C SER A 32 0.46 -13.27 -11.93
N THR A 33 -0.81 -13.60 -11.64
CA THR A 33 -1.22 -14.34 -10.44
C THR A 33 -1.50 -15.82 -10.70
N ARG A 34 -1.45 -16.29 -11.95
CA ARG A 34 -1.89 -17.65 -12.33
C ARG A 34 -1.21 -18.76 -11.52
N LYS A 35 0.11 -18.66 -11.31
CA LYS A 35 0.88 -19.66 -10.54
C LYS A 35 0.48 -19.65 -9.05
N ALA A 36 0.41 -18.46 -8.45
CA ALA A 36 -0.01 -18.30 -7.06
C ALA A 36 -1.44 -18.79 -6.83
N ARG A 37 -2.37 -18.51 -7.76
CA ARG A 37 -3.75 -19.01 -7.71
C ARG A 37 -3.78 -20.54 -7.66
N ARG A 38 -3.07 -21.21 -8.57
CA ARG A 38 -2.98 -22.69 -8.59
C ARG A 38 -2.41 -23.25 -7.29
N ARG A 39 -1.43 -22.57 -6.69
CA ARG A 39 -0.83 -22.96 -5.42
C ARG A 39 -1.85 -22.84 -4.28
N LEU A 40 -2.47 -21.67 -4.12
CA LEU A 40 -3.42 -21.39 -3.04
C LEU A 40 -4.72 -22.21 -3.16
N LEU A 41 -5.18 -22.51 -4.38
CA LEU A 41 -6.30 -23.43 -4.58
C LEU A 41 -5.99 -24.86 -4.11
N ARG A 42 -4.72 -25.27 -4.08
CA ARG A 42 -4.31 -26.60 -3.58
C ARG A 42 -4.02 -26.60 -2.09
N SER A 43 -3.38 -25.54 -1.56
CA SER A 43 -2.99 -25.45 -0.16
C SER A 43 -4.06 -24.85 0.75
N GLY A 44 -5.11 -24.25 0.18
CA GLY A 44 -6.07 -23.43 0.89
C GLY A 44 -5.69 -21.94 0.91
N PRO A 45 -6.66 -21.06 1.20
CA PRO A 45 -6.44 -19.63 1.34
C PRO A 45 -5.55 -19.32 2.55
N ILE A 46 -4.83 -18.20 2.50
CA ILE A 46 -3.94 -17.75 3.58
C ILE A 46 -4.46 -16.44 4.21
N ARG A 47 -4.16 -16.25 5.50
CA ARG A 47 -4.51 -15.05 6.25
C ARG A 47 -3.29 -14.16 6.41
N VAL A 48 -3.41 -12.87 6.12
CA VAL A 48 -2.28 -11.92 6.13
C VAL A 48 -2.63 -10.71 6.97
N LEU A 49 -1.83 -10.43 8.00
CA LEU A 49 -1.93 -9.20 8.79
C LEU A 49 -1.15 -8.09 8.06
N LEU A 50 -1.81 -6.97 7.77
CA LEU A 50 -1.21 -5.83 7.07
C LEU A 50 -0.69 -4.80 8.07
N ASP A 51 0.62 -4.58 8.07
CA ASP A 51 1.18 -3.41 8.73
C ASP A 51 0.77 -2.12 8.00
N THR A 52 0.63 -1.02 8.75
CA THR A 52 0.28 0.30 8.24
C THR A 52 1.28 0.79 7.18
N SER A 53 2.55 0.39 7.29
CA SER A 53 3.58 0.70 6.30
C SER A 53 3.25 0.15 4.90
N VAL A 54 2.60 -1.02 4.84
CA VAL A 54 2.15 -1.65 3.59
C VAL A 54 1.00 -0.87 2.97
N LEU A 55 0.05 -0.40 3.77
CA LEU A 55 -1.08 0.41 3.28
C LEU A 55 -0.58 1.70 2.63
N ALA A 56 0.45 2.34 3.21
CA ALA A 56 1.07 3.52 2.61
C ALA A 56 1.77 3.23 1.28
N SER A 57 2.39 2.06 1.15
CA SER A 57 3.04 1.57 -0.07
C SER A 57 2.04 1.05 -1.12
N ALA A 58 0.81 0.73 -0.71
CA ALA A 58 -0.26 0.27 -1.57
C ALA A 58 -0.91 1.39 -2.38
N VAL A 59 -0.58 2.67 -2.15
CA VAL A 59 -1.03 3.78 -3.00
C VAL A 59 -0.21 3.79 -4.30
N LEU A 60 -0.76 3.17 -5.34
CA LEU A 60 -0.06 2.94 -6.61
C LEU A 60 -0.18 4.11 -7.59
N HIS A 61 -1.27 4.88 -7.50
CA HIS A 61 -1.53 6.03 -8.35
C HIS A 61 -2.05 7.22 -7.57
N GLU A 62 -1.70 8.43 -8.02
CA GLU A 62 -2.25 9.68 -7.52
C GLU A 62 -2.73 10.56 -8.68
N SER A 63 -3.65 11.48 -8.40
CA SER A 63 -4.07 12.48 -9.40
C SER A 63 -3.03 13.59 -9.51
N ARG A 64 -2.67 13.96 -10.74
CA ARG A 64 -1.71 15.01 -11.04
C ARG A 64 -2.27 15.97 -12.09
N TRP A 65 -2.00 17.27 -11.94
CA TRP A 65 -2.24 18.25 -13.00
C TRP A 65 -1.20 18.07 -14.11
N VAL A 66 -1.66 17.89 -15.33
CA VAL A 66 -0.87 17.77 -16.54
C VAL A 66 -1.06 19.05 -17.33
N SER A 67 -0.03 19.89 -17.38
CA SER A 67 -0.05 21.11 -18.19
C SER A 67 -0.10 20.77 -19.68
N THR A 68 -0.94 21.50 -20.41
CA THR A 68 -1.03 21.52 -21.87
C THR A 68 -0.36 22.77 -22.46
N GLY A 69 0.36 23.52 -21.62
CA GLY A 69 1.00 24.77 -21.97
C GLY A 69 0.08 25.99 -21.87
N PRO A 70 0.67 27.19 -22.02
CA PRO A 70 -0.08 28.43 -21.96
C PRO A 70 -0.96 28.58 -23.20
N GLN A 71 -2.22 28.91 -22.99
CA GLN A 71 -3.19 29.21 -24.05
C GLN A 71 -3.73 30.64 -23.86
N PRO A 72 -4.02 31.36 -24.95
CA PRO A 72 -4.62 32.68 -24.85
C PRO A 72 -6.06 32.55 -24.35
N TRP A 73 -6.35 33.18 -23.21
CA TRP A 73 -7.69 33.38 -22.69
C TRP A 73 -7.99 34.88 -22.69
N GLY A 74 -8.53 35.36 -23.82
CA GLY A 74 -8.66 36.78 -24.08
C GLY A 74 -7.28 37.44 -24.20
N LYS A 75 -6.96 38.37 -23.31
CA LYS A 75 -5.66 39.09 -23.29
C LYS A 75 -4.59 38.41 -22.42
N PHE A 76 -4.95 37.37 -21.65
CA PHE A 76 -4.04 36.72 -20.72
C PHE A 76 -3.57 35.37 -21.27
N MET A 77 -2.32 35.01 -20.99
CA MET A 77 -1.81 33.66 -21.22
C MET A 77 -1.99 32.86 -19.93
N VAL A 78 -2.84 31.83 -19.98
CA VAL A 78 -3.13 30.97 -18.82
C VAL A 78 -2.53 29.59 -19.07
N ASP A 79 -1.78 29.06 -18.10
CA ASP A 79 -1.32 27.67 -18.16
C ASP A 79 -2.53 26.75 -18.05
N THR A 80 -2.85 26.09 -19.16
CA THR A 80 -3.97 25.17 -19.23
C THR A 80 -3.52 23.75 -18.92
N GLY A 81 -4.47 22.88 -18.63
CA GLY A 81 -4.15 21.49 -18.35
C GLY A 81 -5.38 20.71 -17.93
N TYR A 82 -5.13 19.50 -17.45
CA TYR A 82 -6.16 18.62 -16.92
C TYR A 82 -5.59 17.78 -15.80
N ALA A 83 -6.44 17.37 -14.85
CA ALA A 83 -6.02 16.35 -13.91
C ALA A 83 -5.97 14.99 -14.64
N ALA A 84 -5.01 14.14 -14.28
CA ALA A 84 -4.92 12.76 -14.74
C ALA A 84 -4.42 11.85 -13.61
N ARG A 85 -4.83 10.60 -13.62
CA ARG A 85 -4.24 9.55 -12.78
C ARG A 85 -2.85 9.21 -13.31
N VAL A 86 -1.83 9.26 -12.46
CA VAL A 86 -0.45 8.89 -12.78
C VAL A 86 0.08 7.87 -11.77
N PRO A 87 0.90 6.90 -12.21
CA PRO A 87 1.64 6.03 -11.30
C PRO A 87 2.53 6.83 -10.33
N VAL A 88 2.60 6.38 -9.08
CA VAL A 88 3.48 6.99 -8.06
C VAL A 88 4.94 6.67 -8.37
N LEU A 89 5.24 5.39 -8.61
CA LEU A 89 6.60 4.90 -8.78
C LEU A 89 6.89 4.56 -10.24
N ARG A 90 8.04 5.04 -10.75
CA ARG A 90 8.63 4.58 -12.00
C ARG A 90 9.63 3.47 -11.72
N ARG A 91 9.91 2.65 -12.73
CA ARG A 91 11.01 1.69 -12.66
C ARG A 91 12.33 2.42 -12.37
N PRO A 92 13.05 2.07 -11.30
CA PRO A 92 14.30 2.73 -10.94
C PRO A 92 15.33 2.58 -12.07
N PRO A 93 16.13 3.62 -12.37
CA PRO A 93 17.24 3.50 -13.30
C PRO A 93 18.35 2.58 -12.76
N LYS A 94 19.30 2.18 -13.62
CA LYS A 94 20.53 1.51 -13.16
C LYS A 94 21.27 2.44 -12.18
N GLY A 95 21.72 1.91 -11.05
CA GLY A 95 22.41 2.68 -10.00
C GLY A 95 21.48 3.43 -9.04
N ALA A 96 20.17 3.20 -9.09
CA ALA A 96 19.24 3.75 -8.10
C ALA A 96 19.57 3.27 -6.68
N LYS A 97 19.14 4.07 -5.68
CA LYS A 97 19.29 3.71 -4.27
C LYS A 97 18.52 2.44 -3.96
N GLU A 98 19.04 1.62 -3.06
CA GLU A 98 18.42 0.35 -2.67
C GLU A 98 16.96 0.52 -2.20
N GLN A 99 16.67 1.61 -1.48
CA GLN A 99 15.31 1.90 -1.02
C GLN A 99 14.34 2.12 -2.18
N GLU A 100 14.74 2.84 -3.24
CA GLU A 100 13.88 3.08 -4.40
C GLU A 100 13.59 1.78 -5.17
N ILE A 101 14.56 0.86 -5.19
CA ILE A 101 14.39 -0.48 -5.75
C ILE A 101 13.37 -1.26 -4.95
N ARG A 102 13.52 -1.30 -3.62
CA ARG A 102 12.61 -1.99 -2.71
C ARG A 102 11.18 -1.45 -2.78
N ASP A 103 11.01 -0.13 -2.74
CA ASP A 103 9.71 0.52 -2.84
C ASP A 103 9.00 0.14 -4.15
N PHE A 104 9.74 0.15 -5.27
CA PHE A 104 9.19 -0.25 -6.58
C PHE A 104 8.87 -1.74 -6.66
N GLU A 105 9.72 -2.61 -6.12
CA GLU A 105 9.49 -4.05 -6.10
C GLU A 105 8.26 -4.39 -5.25
N ASP A 106 8.16 -3.86 -4.04
CA ASP A 106 7.02 -4.11 -3.16
C ASP A 106 5.71 -3.64 -3.80
N ALA A 107 5.68 -2.42 -4.33
CA ALA A 107 4.52 -1.90 -5.07
C ALA A 107 4.12 -2.80 -6.26
N SER A 108 5.11 -3.40 -6.93
CA SER A 108 4.86 -4.30 -8.06
C SER A 108 4.24 -5.64 -7.64
N PHE A 109 4.46 -6.10 -6.41
CA PHE A 109 3.84 -7.31 -5.87
C PHE A 109 2.48 -7.06 -5.20
N LEU A 110 2.26 -5.87 -4.63
CA LEU A 110 1.00 -5.52 -3.95
C LEU A 110 -0.23 -5.69 -4.84
N THR A 111 -0.12 -5.37 -6.13
CA THR A 111 -1.21 -5.58 -7.09
C THR A 111 -1.62 -7.04 -7.20
N GLY A 112 -0.65 -7.95 -7.28
CA GLY A 112 -0.91 -9.39 -7.35
C GLY A 112 -1.51 -9.93 -6.05
N ILE A 113 -1.03 -9.46 -4.90
CA ILE A 113 -1.59 -9.79 -3.58
C ILE A 113 -3.04 -9.33 -3.49
N ALA A 114 -3.33 -8.09 -3.87
CA ALA A 114 -4.68 -7.54 -3.88
C ALA A 114 -5.62 -8.31 -4.83
N HIS A 115 -5.14 -8.72 -5.99
CA HIS A 115 -5.93 -9.56 -6.90
C HIS A 115 -6.26 -10.92 -6.29
N LEU A 116 -5.30 -11.58 -5.62
CA LEU A 116 -5.56 -12.84 -4.91
C LEU A 116 -6.56 -12.65 -3.76
N ALA A 117 -6.53 -11.50 -3.08
CA ALA A 117 -7.48 -11.19 -2.02
C ALA A 117 -8.91 -11.00 -2.54
N ARG A 118 -9.09 -10.29 -3.67
CA ARG A 118 -10.41 -10.20 -4.34
C ARG A 118 -10.97 -11.55 -4.77
N LEU A 119 -10.10 -12.53 -5.02
CA LEU A 119 -10.50 -13.90 -5.36
C LEU A 119 -10.75 -14.79 -4.12
N GLY A 120 -10.65 -14.25 -2.90
CA GLY A 120 -10.82 -15.01 -1.66
C GLY A 120 -9.68 -15.99 -1.36
N LEU A 121 -8.54 -15.88 -2.05
CA LEU A 121 -7.37 -16.74 -1.84
C LEU A 121 -6.40 -16.19 -0.78
N ILE A 122 -6.50 -14.90 -0.49
CA ILE A 122 -5.81 -14.22 0.60
C ILE A 122 -6.85 -13.45 1.39
N THR A 123 -6.94 -13.67 2.70
CA THR A 123 -7.75 -12.83 3.59
C THR A 123 -6.84 -11.79 4.22
N LEU A 124 -7.15 -10.52 4.00
CA LEU A 124 -6.39 -9.40 4.56
C LEU A 124 -6.99 -9.00 5.90
N HIS A 125 -6.12 -8.76 6.86
CA HIS A 125 -6.48 -8.44 8.22
C HIS A 125 -5.74 -7.21 8.73
N SER A 126 -6.35 -6.54 9.71
CA SER A 126 -5.75 -5.52 10.57
C SER A 126 -5.81 -5.98 12.03
N SER A 127 -5.25 -5.19 12.95
CA SER A 127 -5.41 -5.40 14.41
C SER A 127 -5.78 -4.08 15.07
N GLY A 128 -6.31 -4.14 16.29
CA GLY A 128 -6.77 -2.98 17.04
C GLY A 128 -5.65 -1.97 17.22
N GLU A 129 -4.45 -2.43 17.57
CA GLU A 129 -3.29 -1.53 17.69
C GLU A 129 -2.83 -0.97 16.34
N LEU A 130 -2.97 -1.71 15.24
CA LEU A 130 -2.71 -1.19 13.88
C LEU A 130 -3.73 -0.12 13.46
N GLU A 131 -5.02 -0.31 13.74
CA GLU A 131 -6.05 0.71 13.51
C GLU A 131 -5.76 1.99 14.31
N MET A 132 -5.30 1.85 15.56
CA MET A 132 -4.84 3.00 16.35
C MET A 132 -3.67 3.73 15.69
N GLU A 133 -2.72 3.02 15.07
CA GLU A 133 -1.66 3.67 14.29
C GLU A 133 -2.20 4.39 13.07
N GLN A 134 -3.22 3.82 12.43
CA GLN A 134 -3.80 4.40 11.24
C GLN A 134 -4.50 5.72 11.57
N TRP A 135 -5.25 5.78 12.67
CA TRP A 135 -5.91 7.01 13.12
C TRP A 135 -4.95 8.15 13.47
N ARG A 136 -3.70 7.84 13.83
CA ARG A 136 -2.65 8.85 14.05
C ARG A 136 -2.10 9.45 12.75
N LYS A 137 -2.30 8.78 11.62
CA LYS A 137 -1.72 9.18 10.32
C LYS A 137 -2.79 9.91 9.48
N PRO A 138 -2.41 10.85 8.61
CA PRO A 138 -3.36 11.48 7.70
C PRO A 138 -4.04 10.42 6.82
N ALA A 139 -5.37 10.45 6.69
CA ALA A 139 -6.12 9.45 5.92
C ALA A 139 -5.62 9.27 4.47
N GLY A 140 -5.20 10.38 3.84
CA GLY A 140 -4.61 10.36 2.50
C GLY A 140 -3.29 9.59 2.41
N MET A 141 -2.62 9.30 3.52
CA MET A 141 -1.46 8.40 3.56
C MET A 141 -1.84 6.96 3.21
N MET A 142 -3.06 6.49 3.45
CA MET A 142 -3.45 5.10 3.13
C MET A 142 -4.32 5.01 1.87
N SER A 143 -5.15 6.03 1.62
CA SER A 143 -6.09 6.06 0.48
C SER A 143 -5.60 6.90 -0.71
N GLY A 144 -4.56 7.71 -0.50
CA GLY A 144 -4.13 8.76 -1.44
C GLY A 144 -4.81 10.11 -1.16
N TYR A 145 -4.18 11.20 -1.59
CA TYR A 145 -4.65 12.56 -1.28
C TYR A 145 -5.63 13.14 -2.32
N SER A 146 -6.09 12.35 -3.28
CA SER A 146 -6.92 12.84 -4.39
C SER A 146 -8.07 11.90 -4.69
N ILE A 147 -9.17 12.46 -5.16
CA ILE A 147 -10.40 11.72 -5.49
C ILE A 147 -10.21 10.64 -6.58
N PHE A 148 -9.14 10.71 -7.38
CA PHE A 148 -8.81 9.68 -8.38
C PHE A 148 -7.50 8.93 -8.08
N SER A 149 -6.99 9.06 -6.84
CA SER A 149 -5.94 8.16 -6.33
C SER A 149 -6.43 6.72 -6.38
N ARG A 150 -5.52 5.78 -6.57
CA ARG A 150 -5.83 4.34 -6.59
C ARG A 150 -4.91 3.64 -5.61
N THR A 151 -5.49 2.78 -4.78
CA THR A 151 -4.74 1.87 -3.92
C THR A 151 -4.86 0.43 -4.42
N ALA A 152 -3.87 -0.41 -4.12
CA ALA A 152 -3.92 -1.81 -4.50
C ALA A 152 -5.14 -2.51 -3.86
N PHE A 153 -5.42 -2.18 -2.59
CA PHE A 153 -6.45 -2.78 -1.75
C PHE A 153 -7.82 -2.08 -1.81
N GLU A 154 -8.02 -1.18 -2.77
CA GLU A 154 -9.30 -0.52 -2.98
C GLU A 154 -10.42 -1.56 -3.23
N GLY A 155 -11.51 -1.44 -2.48
CA GLY A 155 -12.67 -2.35 -2.54
C GLY A 155 -12.42 -3.74 -1.94
N ILE A 156 -11.34 -3.94 -1.18
CA ILE A 156 -11.05 -5.19 -0.48
C ILE A 156 -11.34 -5.00 1.00
N GLU A 157 -12.12 -5.91 1.57
CA GLU A 157 -12.38 -5.93 3.00
C GLU A 157 -11.10 -6.31 3.77
N ILE A 158 -10.73 -5.46 4.74
CA ILE A 158 -9.64 -5.71 5.68
C ILE A 158 -10.29 -5.88 7.05
N SER A 159 -10.40 -7.12 7.52
CA SER A 159 -11.12 -7.43 8.77
C SER A 159 -10.21 -7.30 9.99
N LEU A 160 -10.77 -6.82 11.08
CA LEU A 160 -10.07 -6.72 12.36
C LEU A 160 -9.95 -8.10 13.01
N LEU A 161 -8.76 -8.49 13.48
CA LEU A 161 -8.55 -9.78 14.14
C LEU A 161 -9.02 -9.79 15.60
N ASP A 162 -8.76 -8.69 16.29
CA ASP A 162 -8.98 -8.48 17.71
C ASP A 162 -9.92 -7.29 17.93
N ARG A 163 -9.96 -6.77 19.16
CA ARG A 163 -10.80 -5.64 19.52
C ARG A 163 -10.00 -4.35 19.42
N LEU A 164 -10.69 -3.27 19.08
CA LEU A 164 -10.14 -1.93 19.23
C LEU A 164 -9.85 -1.67 20.72
N PRO A 165 -8.67 -1.15 21.07
CA PRO A 165 -8.39 -0.74 22.44
C PRO A 165 -9.31 0.40 22.87
N ASP A 166 -9.60 0.47 24.17
CA ASP A 166 -10.28 1.63 24.73
C ASP A 166 -9.44 2.88 24.51
N MET A 167 -10.12 3.95 24.08
CA MET A 167 -9.51 5.23 23.78
C MET A 167 -10.12 6.31 24.65
N VAL A 168 -9.25 7.18 25.15
CA VAL A 168 -9.67 8.43 25.76
C VAL A 168 -9.37 9.56 24.78
N MET A 169 -10.42 10.18 24.25
CA MET A 169 -10.30 11.34 23.36
C MET A 169 -11.08 12.52 23.94
N GLY A 170 -10.53 13.72 23.79
CA GLY A 170 -11.19 14.94 24.24
C GLY A 170 -10.50 16.19 23.71
N PRO A 171 -11.08 17.37 23.95
CA PRO A 171 -10.52 18.64 23.54
C PRO A 171 -9.10 18.86 24.09
N ALA A 172 -8.28 19.62 23.38
CA ALA A 172 -6.87 19.88 23.75
C ALA A 172 -6.71 20.47 25.17
N TRP A 173 -7.70 21.24 25.66
CA TRP A 173 -7.68 21.83 27.00
C TRP A 173 -7.77 20.82 28.14
N MET A 174 -8.22 19.58 27.88
CA MET A 174 -8.28 18.51 28.89
C MET A 174 -6.92 17.87 29.18
N LYS A 175 -5.85 18.20 28.43
CA LYS A 175 -4.49 17.64 28.58
C LYS A 175 -4.45 16.10 28.65
N LEU A 176 -5.34 15.45 27.89
CA LEU A 176 -5.41 13.99 27.82
C LEU A 176 -4.16 13.44 27.11
N PRO A 177 -3.72 12.21 27.45
CA PRO A 177 -2.58 11.59 26.77
C PRO A 177 -2.86 11.42 25.28
N SER A 178 -1.83 11.60 24.46
CA SER A 178 -1.91 11.33 23.03
C SER A 178 -2.21 9.85 22.75
N LEU A 179 -2.74 9.53 21.56
CA LEU A 179 -2.99 8.15 21.16
C LEU A 179 -1.73 7.27 21.19
N GLU A 180 -0.56 7.87 20.91
CA GLU A 180 0.73 7.20 20.98
C GLU A 180 1.14 6.89 22.42
N GLU A 181 0.95 7.83 23.34
CA GLU A 181 1.19 7.60 24.76
C GLU A 181 0.25 6.54 25.33
N GLN A 182 -1.04 6.60 25.01
CA GLN A 182 -2.02 5.60 25.42
C GLN A 182 -1.63 4.20 24.94
N GLN A 183 -1.20 4.06 23.68
CA GLN A 183 -0.73 2.78 23.13
C GLN A 183 0.52 2.29 23.87
N ARG A 184 1.51 3.16 24.07
CA ARG A 184 2.74 2.80 24.80
C ARG A 184 2.44 2.34 26.22
N ASP A 185 1.54 3.04 26.92
CA ASP A 185 1.19 2.72 28.31
C ASP A 185 0.41 1.41 28.41
N ARG A 186 -0.48 1.11 27.46
CA ARG A 186 -1.13 -0.20 27.35
C ARG A 186 -0.09 -1.31 27.20
N LEU A 187 0.82 -1.16 26.24
CA LEU A 187 1.82 -2.19 25.91
C LEU A 187 2.88 -2.37 27.00
N LYS A 188 3.14 -1.36 27.83
CA LYS A 188 4.14 -1.41 28.91
C LYS A 188 3.78 -2.42 30.01
N ASN A 189 2.49 -2.56 30.29
CA ASN A 189 2.01 -3.38 31.41
C ASN A 189 1.52 -4.77 30.99
N VAL A 190 1.68 -5.15 29.72
CA VAL A 190 1.21 -6.45 29.27
C VAL A 190 2.08 -7.58 29.83
N ASP A 191 1.41 -8.57 30.41
CA ASP A 191 2.00 -9.83 30.85
C ASP A 191 1.76 -10.93 29.82
N ASP A 192 2.47 -10.84 28.70
CA ASP A 192 2.44 -11.84 27.63
C ASP A 192 3.87 -12.35 27.36
N THR A 193 4.07 -13.66 27.53
CA THR A 193 5.38 -14.31 27.43
C THR A 193 5.99 -14.16 26.05
N LEU A 194 5.19 -14.29 24.99
CA LEU A 194 5.67 -14.18 23.61
C LEU A 194 6.08 -12.73 23.32
N TYR A 195 5.24 -11.77 23.68
CA TYR A 195 5.52 -10.35 23.52
C TYR A 195 6.81 -9.94 24.25
N ARG A 196 6.97 -10.30 25.53
CA ARG A 196 8.19 -9.99 26.30
C ARG A 196 9.43 -10.66 25.71
N GLY A 197 9.29 -11.91 25.23
CA GLY A 197 10.36 -12.62 24.54
C GLY A 197 10.81 -11.92 23.26
N LEU A 198 9.86 -11.48 22.43
CA LEU A 198 10.12 -10.72 21.22
C LEU A 198 10.76 -9.37 21.55
N LEU A 199 10.25 -8.65 22.55
CA LEU A 199 10.75 -7.35 22.98
C LEU A 199 12.20 -7.42 23.48
N LYS A 200 12.57 -8.50 24.17
CA LYS A 200 13.96 -8.75 24.60
C LYS A 200 14.92 -8.91 23.41
N ARG A 201 14.45 -9.44 22.28
CA ARG A 201 15.27 -9.68 21.08
C ARG A 201 15.30 -8.49 20.13
N LEU A 202 14.16 -7.86 19.89
CA LEU A 202 14.01 -6.72 18.98
C LEU A 202 14.39 -5.39 19.65
N GLY A 203 14.32 -5.33 20.98
CA GLY A 203 14.58 -4.14 21.77
C GLY A 203 13.33 -3.29 22.00
N GLN A 204 13.40 -2.45 23.04
CA GLN A 204 12.25 -1.65 23.51
C GLN A 204 11.68 -0.68 22.47
N LYS A 205 12.52 -0.22 21.53
CA LYS A 205 12.10 0.68 20.44
C LYS A 205 11.15 0.00 19.44
N SER A 206 11.17 -1.34 19.37
CA SER A 206 10.33 -2.15 18.49
C SER A 206 9.18 -2.82 19.24
N SER A 207 8.64 -2.16 20.28
CA SER A 207 7.50 -2.67 21.06
C SER A 207 6.24 -2.84 20.22
N GLN A 208 5.92 -1.88 19.35
CA GLN A 208 4.80 -2.00 18.41
C GLN A 208 5.00 -3.18 17.44
N ASP A 209 6.18 -3.31 16.84
CA ASP A 209 6.50 -4.44 15.95
C ASP A 209 6.37 -5.79 16.65
N ALA A 210 6.90 -5.90 17.88
CA ALA A 210 6.79 -7.10 18.70
C ALA A 210 5.32 -7.44 19.01
N TRP A 211 4.49 -6.42 19.25
CA TRP A 211 3.06 -6.61 19.48
C TRP A 211 2.33 -7.09 18.22
N HIS A 212 2.64 -6.53 17.05
CA HIS A 212 2.06 -6.96 15.77
C HIS A 212 2.43 -8.41 15.45
N ILE A 213 3.69 -8.81 15.67
CA ILE A 213 4.14 -10.20 15.48
C ILE A 213 3.42 -11.14 16.46
N ARG A 214 3.34 -10.77 17.74
CA ARG A 214 2.62 -11.55 18.75
C ARG A 214 1.15 -11.71 18.37
N THR A 215 0.50 -10.65 17.91
CA THR A 215 -0.91 -10.67 17.50
C THR A 215 -1.09 -11.59 16.30
N ALA A 216 -0.25 -11.45 15.27
CA ALA A 216 -0.25 -12.32 14.11
C ALA A 216 -0.11 -13.81 14.50
N GLU A 217 0.82 -14.13 15.39
CA GLU A 217 1.04 -15.50 15.90
C GLU A 217 -0.16 -16.03 16.68
N THR A 218 -0.70 -15.23 17.60
CA THR A 218 -1.84 -15.61 18.46
C THR A 218 -3.07 -15.95 17.63
N PHE A 219 -3.31 -15.21 16.55
CA PHE A 219 -4.45 -15.43 15.65
C PHE A 219 -4.17 -16.42 14.52
N GLY A 220 -2.98 -17.04 14.48
CA GLY A 220 -2.61 -18.04 13.48
C GLY A 220 -2.64 -17.50 12.05
N VAL A 221 -2.21 -16.26 11.84
CA VAL A 221 -2.10 -15.71 10.48
C VAL A 221 -0.85 -16.26 9.80
N TYR A 222 -0.89 -16.38 8.48
CA TYR A 222 0.24 -16.92 7.72
C TYR A 222 1.47 -16.00 7.81
N CYS A 223 1.25 -14.69 7.71
CA CYS A 223 2.31 -13.71 7.86
C CYS A 223 1.82 -12.33 8.29
N LEU A 224 2.70 -11.61 8.99
CA LEU A 224 2.70 -10.16 9.07
C LEU A 224 3.40 -9.61 7.82
N LEU A 225 2.68 -8.82 7.03
CA LEU A 225 3.20 -8.14 5.86
C LEU A 225 3.65 -6.74 6.27
N THR A 226 4.91 -6.38 6.01
CA THR A 226 5.51 -5.08 6.37
C THR A 226 6.45 -4.57 5.29
N THR A 227 6.59 -3.26 5.15
CA THR A 227 7.66 -2.64 4.35
C THR A 227 8.80 -2.10 5.21
N ASP A 228 8.82 -2.38 6.51
CA ASP A 228 9.95 -2.04 7.39
C ASP A 228 11.10 -3.05 7.21
N TYR A 229 12.06 -2.67 6.37
CA TYR A 229 13.26 -3.46 6.13
C TYR A 229 14.22 -3.53 7.31
N SER A 230 14.13 -2.62 8.28
CA SER A 230 14.91 -2.70 9.52
C SER A 230 14.39 -3.83 10.42
N LEU A 231 13.06 -3.96 10.52
CA LEU A 231 12.42 -5.09 11.20
C LEU A 231 12.76 -6.41 10.49
N LEU A 232 12.61 -6.48 9.17
CA LEU A 232 12.92 -7.69 8.41
C LEU A 232 14.37 -8.17 8.59
N ARG A 233 15.34 -7.24 8.59
CA ARG A 233 16.75 -7.57 8.87
C ARG A 233 16.95 -8.07 10.30
N SER A 234 16.29 -7.44 11.27
CA SER A 234 16.38 -7.83 12.67
C SER A 234 15.80 -9.24 12.90
N MET A 235 14.64 -9.54 12.31
CA MET A 235 14.03 -10.86 12.32
C MET A 235 14.92 -11.92 11.68
N ALA A 236 15.55 -11.61 10.54
CA ALA A 236 16.47 -12.52 9.88
C ALA A 236 17.74 -12.79 10.73
N ALA A 237 18.31 -11.75 11.33
CA ALA A 237 19.51 -11.86 12.18
C ALA A 237 19.25 -12.69 13.44
N GLN A 238 18.05 -12.59 14.01
CA GLN A 238 17.64 -13.30 15.23
C GLN A 238 16.87 -14.60 14.96
N GLY A 239 16.76 -15.03 13.69
CA GLY A 239 15.85 -16.10 13.25
C GLY A 239 16.08 -17.48 13.88
N ARG A 240 17.24 -17.72 14.50
CA ARG A 240 17.59 -18.97 15.19
C ARG A 240 17.38 -18.90 16.70
N GLN A 241 16.95 -17.75 17.23
CA GLN A 241 16.80 -17.53 18.67
C GLN A 241 15.33 -17.54 19.07
N GLU A 242 15.02 -18.11 20.23
CA GLU A 242 13.68 -18.03 20.79
C GLU A 242 13.33 -16.60 21.24
N PRO A 243 12.07 -16.15 21.05
CA PRO A 243 10.94 -16.92 20.51
C PRO A 243 10.82 -16.94 18.98
N ILE A 244 11.70 -16.26 18.25
CA ILE A 244 11.57 -16.06 16.79
C ILE A 244 11.67 -17.38 16.02
N ALA A 245 12.54 -18.30 16.46
CA ALA A 245 12.75 -19.58 15.80
C ALA A 245 11.49 -20.48 15.79
N SER A 246 10.62 -20.34 16.79
CA SER A 246 9.41 -21.15 16.95
C SER A 246 8.14 -20.50 16.38
N LEU A 247 8.23 -19.27 15.86
CA LEU A 247 7.09 -18.59 15.23
C LEU A 247 6.58 -19.37 14.01
N ARG A 248 5.28 -19.63 13.96
CA ARG A 248 4.61 -20.18 12.77
C ARG A 248 4.34 -19.09 11.73
N THR A 249 4.04 -17.90 12.23
CA THR A 249 3.81 -16.69 11.46
C THR A 249 5.12 -16.17 10.88
N LYS A 250 5.12 -15.86 9.59
CA LYS A 250 6.26 -15.23 8.93
C LYS A 250 6.16 -13.70 9.01
N VAL A 251 7.30 -13.02 9.09
CA VAL A 251 7.36 -11.57 8.85
C VAL A 251 7.96 -11.36 7.46
N LEU A 252 7.16 -10.84 6.53
CA LEU A 252 7.52 -10.78 5.11
C LEU A 252 7.29 -9.37 4.54
N SER A 253 8.11 -9.00 3.56
CA SER A 253 7.76 -7.91 2.63
C SER A 253 6.79 -8.37 1.55
N PRO A 254 6.07 -7.45 0.88
CA PRO A 254 5.29 -7.76 -0.32
C PRO A 254 6.09 -8.54 -1.36
N THR A 255 7.36 -8.14 -1.58
CA THR A 255 8.27 -8.86 -2.47
C THR A 255 8.56 -10.28 -2.02
N GLN A 256 8.83 -10.50 -0.74
CA GLN A 256 9.11 -11.84 -0.20
C GLN A 256 7.87 -12.75 -0.28
N LEU A 257 6.69 -12.25 0.13
CA LEU A 257 5.43 -12.99 0.01
C LEU A 257 5.12 -13.31 -1.45
N GLY A 258 5.26 -12.34 -2.35
CA GLY A 258 4.99 -12.53 -3.76
C GLY A 258 5.91 -13.56 -4.41
N LYS A 259 7.21 -13.52 -4.14
CA LYS A 259 8.17 -14.55 -4.59
C LYS A 259 7.81 -15.93 -4.02
N LEU A 260 7.45 -16.02 -2.74
CA LEU A 260 7.04 -17.27 -2.11
C LEU A 260 5.81 -17.85 -2.79
N LEU A 261 4.80 -17.05 -3.10
CA LEU A 261 3.59 -17.51 -3.78
C LEU A 261 3.81 -17.78 -5.29
N GLY A 262 4.91 -17.30 -5.86
CA GLY A 262 5.19 -17.38 -7.29
C GLY A 262 4.39 -16.36 -8.11
N LEU A 263 4.16 -15.17 -7.55
CA LEU A 263 3.66 -14.02 -8.28
C LEU A 263 4.71 -13.51 -9.28
N VAL A 264 4.24 -13.07 -10.44
CA VAL A 264 5.05 -12.27 -11.36
C VAL A 264 4.86 -10.79 -10.99
N PRO A 265 5.93 -10.02 -10.74
CA PRO A 265 5.78 -8.61 -10.38
C PRO A 265 5.16 -7.82 -11.54
N LEU A 266 4.19 -6.96 -11.21
CA LEU A 266 3.50 -6.12 -12.19
C LEU A 266 3.67 -4.65 -11.83
N ALA A 267 4.50 -3.94 -12.62
CA ALA A 267 4.76 -2.53 -12.40
C ALA A 267 3.45 -1.70 -12.36
N PRO A 268 3.32 -0.69 -11.46
CA PRO A 268 2.10 0.12 -11.33
C PRO A 268 1.57 0.71 -12.63
N ARG A 269 2.46 1.05 -13.58
CA ARG A 269 2.06 1.56 -14.90
C ARG A 269 1.18 0.58 -15.70
N HIS A 270 1.35 -0.73 -15.53
CA HIS A 270 0.65 -1.78 -16.26
C HIS A 270 -0.76 -2.09 -15.73
N ILE A 271 -1.22 -1.34 -14.74
CA ILE A 271 -2.60 -1.42 -14.19
C ILE A 271 -3.26 -0.04 -14.10
N SER A 272 -2.69 0.96 -14.76
CA SER A 272 -3.13 2.35 -14.59
C SER A 272 -4.56 2.59 -15.06
N HIS A 273 -5.04 1.79 -16.02
CA HIS A 273 -6.39 1.91 -16.56
C HIS A 273 -7.40 1.12 -15.75
N GLN A 274 -6.96 0.20 -14.89
CA GLN A 274 -7.86 -0.57 -14.04
C GLN A 274 -8.80 0.39 -13.29
N ASP A 275 -10.11 0.10 -13.34
CA ASP A 275 -11.21 0.88 -12.74
C ASP A 275 -11.12 2.40 -12.94
N ALA A 276 -10.47 2.84 -14.03
CA ALA A 276 -10.38 4.26 -14.34
C ALA A 276 -11.72 4.75 -14.90
N SER A 277 -12.22 5.85 -14.34
CA SER A 277 -13.35 6.65 -14.84
C SER A 277 -12.90 8.05 -15.29
N PHE A 278 -11.59 8.30 -15.30
CA PHE A 278 -10.97 9.62 -15.45
C PHE A 278 -9.68 9.50 -16.30
N PRO A 279 -9.16 10.58 -16.95
CA PRO A 279 -7.96 10.51 -17.75
C PRO A 279 -6.77 9.85 -17.02
N VAL A 280 -6.05 8.99 -17.75
CA VAL A 280 -4.89 8.24 -17.26
C VAL A 280 -3.66 8.61 -18.06
N ARG A 281 -2.55 8.89 -17.38
CA ARG A 281 -1.23 9.14 -17.99
C ARG A 281 -0.22 8.15 -17.43
N ALA A 282 -0.31 6.91 -17.91
CA ALA A 282 0.57 5.80 -17.52
C ALA A 282 2.03 5.98 -18.01
N ASP A 283 2.24 6.89 -18.95
CA ASP A 283 3.54 7.34 -19.46
C ASP A 283 4.23 8.35 -18.53
N LEU A 284 3.46 9.00 -17.65
CA LEU A 284 3.96 9.92 -16.63
C LEU A 284 4.11 9.23 -15.28
N TYR A 285 4.75 9.91 -14.35
CA TYR A 285 4.93 9.45 -12.97
C TYR A 285 4.84 10.64 -12.01
N MET A 286 4.71 10.37 -10.72
CA MET A 286 4.83 11.40 -9.71
C MET A 286 6.26 11.99 -9.68
N PRO A 287 6.41 13.31 -9.46
CA PRO A 287 7.73 13.93 -9.32
C PRO A 287 8.56 13.22 -8.25
N ASN A 288 9.86 13.06 -8.52
CA ASN A 288 10.82 12.39 -7.63
C ASN A 288 10.48 10.92 -7.29
N ASN A 289 9.60 10.27 -8.06
CA ASN A 289 9.10 8.91 -7.78
C ASN A 289 8.58 8.78 -6.34
N LYS A 290 7.90 9.81 -5.84
CA LYS A 290 7.38 9.85 -4.48
C LYS A 290 5.94 10.35 -4.47
N ARG A 291 5.22 9.93 -3.44
CA ARG A 291 3.87 10.40 -3.16
C ARG A 291 3.86 11.89 -2.83
N ARG A 292 2.71 12.55 -3.01
CA ARG A 292 2.55 13.93 -2.54
C ARG A 292 2.79 14.01 -1.03
N PRO A 293 3.54 15.02 -0.56
CA PRO A 293 3.62 15.28 0.87
C PRO A 293 2.23 15.67 1.39
N SER A 294 1.94 15.35 2.66
CA SER A 294 0.78 15.91 3.34
C SER A 294 0.86 17.44 3.33
N ARG A 295 -0.28 18.12 3.12
CA ARG A 295 -0.38 19.60 3.16
C ARG A 295 0.16 20.20 4.45
N THR A 296 0.10 19.48 5.56
CA THR A 296 0.67 19.91 6.85
C THR A 296 2.19 20.10 6.78
N ARG A 297 2.87 19.36 5.90
CA ARG A 297 4.33 19.40 5.70
C ARG A 297 4.78 20.44 4.67
N GLN A 298 3.87 21.01 3.89
CA GLN A 298 4.16 22.09 2.94
C GLN A 298 4.30 23.46 3.60
N LYS A 299 3.83 23.64 4.84
CA LYS A 299 3.97 24.90 5.60
C LYS A 299 5.28 25.02 6.38
N SER A 300 6.15 24.00 6.33
CA SER A 300 7.41 23.94 7.08
C SER A 300 8.66 23.92 6.17
N SER A 301 8.51 24.32 4.91
CA SER A 301 9.56 24.43 3.89
C SER A 301 9.32 25.69 3.07
#